data_AF-A0A529PFD2-F1
#
_entry.id   AF-A0A529PFD2-F1
#
_cell.length_a   1.000
_cell.length_b   1.000
_cell.length_c   1.000
_cell.angle_alpha   90.00
_cell.angle_beta   90.00
_cell.angle_gamma   90.00
#
_symmetry.space_group_name_H-M   'P 1'
#
loop_
_entity.id
_entity.type
_entity.pdbx_description
1 polymer ?
#
loop_
_entity_poly.entity_id
_entity_poly.type
_entity_poly.pdbx_seq_one_letter_code
_entity_poly.pdbx_strand_id
1 'polypeptide(L)'
;MRLPWFGKSRKADRRTSSNIYHTEIIADVPVPERGEAVRFFSRRLVRPGRLRRFSNRDVRESLLLGFFLVVAATLPLASWVRICAWSSKLRLRRHLRKDFPRYAAAVRAVFGDGVDTEALFKGLLAAVHRRQLLLAAHITGHGWSPEIRLEGLEGLRAALQRGRGAIIWCDQFTAQTVIGKRAL
;
A
#
# COMPACT_ATOMS: atom_id res chain seq x y z
N MET A 1 -18.49 -43.03 9.07
CA MET A 1 -19.19 -41.73 9.25
C MET A 1 -18.63 -40.73 8.25
N ARG A 2 -19.44 -40.27 7.28
CA ARG A 2 -19.06 -39.31 6.24
C ARG A 2 -19.82 -38.01 6.48
N LEU A 3 -19.12 -36.88 6.58
CA LEU A 3 -19.72 -35.54 6.62
C LEU A 3 -19.71 -34.94 5.21
N PRO A 4 -20.87 -34.69 4.58
CA PRO A 4 -20.95 -33.99 3.31
C PRO A 4 -21.09 -32.47 3.53
N TRP A 5 -20.80 -31.72 2.45
CA TRP A 5 -21.31 -30.36 2.18
C TRP A 5 -20.45 -29.14 2.55
N PHE A 6 -19.26 -29.03 1.93
CA PHE A 6 -18.69 -27.71 1.57
C PHE A 6 -19.09 -27.34 0.15
N GLY A 7 -20.27 -26.75 0.01
CA GLY A 7 -20.76 -26.28 -1.29
C GLY A 7 -21.86 -25.27 -1.12
N LYS A 8 -21.50 -23.99 -0.95
CA LYS A 8 -22.31 -22.84 -1.38
C LYS A 8 -21.48 -21.56 -1.35
N SER A 9 -21.02 -21.21 -2.54
CA SER A 9 -20.62 -19.89 -2.97
C SER A 9 -21.61 -18.84 -2.42
N ARG A 10 -21.19 -18.04 -1.43
CA ARG A 10 -21.88 -16.79 -1.11
C ARG A 10 -21.41 -15.76 -2.13
N LYS A 11 -22.16 -15.62 -3.23
CA LYS A 11 -22.33 -14.33 -3.89
C LYS A 11 -22.85 -13.39 -2.80
N ALA A 12 -21.95 -12.57 -2.26
CA ALA A 12 -22.33 -11.49 -1.37
C ALA A 12 -23.22 -10.57 -2.19
N ASP A 13 -24.47 -10.49 -1.78
CA ASP A 13 -25.51 -9.62 -2.31
C ASP A 13 -24.97 -8.18 -2.26
N ARG A 14 -24.47 -7.67 -3.38
CA ARG A 14 -23.98 -6.29 -3.50
C ARG A 14 -25.18 -5.37 -3.59
N ARG A 15 -25.86 -5.14 -2.46
CA ARG A 15 -26.74 -3.98 -2.32
C ARG A 15 -25.90 -2.72 -2.48
N THR A 16 -26.25 -1.92 -3.49
CA THR A 16 -25.65 -0.64 -3.81
C THR A 16 -25.74 0.27 -2.59
N SER A 17 -24.58 0.54 -2.00
CA SER A 17 -24.43 1.26 -0.75
C SER A 17 -24.46 2.78 -0.95
N SER A 18 -25.54 3.32 -1.50
CA SER A 18 -25.72 4.76 -1.71
C SER A 18 -25.89 5.54 -0.39
N ASN A 19 -26.27 4.86 0.72
CA ASN A 19 -26.58 5.49 2.01
C ASN A 19 -25.45 5.42 3.07
N ILE A 20 -24.20 5.14 2.69
CA ILE A 20 -23.09 5.00 3.67
C ILE A 20 -22.46 6.35 4.03
N TYR A 21 -22.59 7.35 3.16
CA TYR A 21 -21.88 8.62 3.29
C TYR A 21 -22.82 9.79 3.11
N HIS A 22 -22.68 10.81 3.94
CA HIS A 22 -23.33 12.10 3.81
C HIS A 22 -22.29 13.16 3.53
N THR A 23 -22.57 14.02 2.56
CA THR A 23 -21.68 15.10 2.17
C THR A 23 -22.16 16.38 2.84
N GLU A 24 -21.33 16.97 3.68
CA GLU A 24 -21.61 18.23 4.39
C GLU A 24 -20.68 19.31 3.85
N ILE A 25 -21.17 20.54 3.70
CA ILE A 25 -20.33 21.70 3.36
C ILE A 25 -19.64 22.14 4.66
N ILE A 26 -18.30 22.15 4.69
CA ILE A 26 -17.52 22.52 5.89
C ILE A 26 -17.12 23.98 5.85
N ALA A 27 -16.85 24.52 4.67
CA ALA A 27 -16.38 25.90 4.52
C ALA A 27 -16.66 26.40 3.11
N ASP A 28 -17.02 27.66 3.01
CA ASP A 28 -17.02 28.42 1.76
C ASP A 28 -15.87 29.42 1.87
N VAL A 29 -14.78 29.16 1.14
CA VAL A 29 -13.60 30.02 1.17
C VAL A 29 -13.65 30.96 -0.04
N PRO A 30 -13.69 32.28 0.19
CA PRO A 30 -13.65 33.25 -0.91
C PRO A 30 -12.26 33.18 -1.55
N VAL A 31 -12.19 32.95 -2.87
CA VAL A 31 -10.93 32.99 -3.62
C VAL A 31 -10.88 34.34 -4.36
N PRO A 32 -10.04 35.30 -3.91
CA PRO A 32 -10.04 36.67 -4.41
C PRO A 32 -9.79 36.76 -5.92
N GLU A 33 -9.01 35.83 -6.48
CA GLU A 33 -8.61 35.82 -7.89
C GLU A 33 -9.73 35.40 -8.86
N ARG A 34 -10.80 34.77 -8.36
CA ARG A 34 -11.91 34.25 -9.20
C ARG A 34 -13.26 34.90 -8.92
N GLY A 35 -13.38 35.72 -7.87
CA GLY A 35 -14.65 36.33 -7.48
C GLY A 35 -15.72 35.32 -7.03
N GLU A 36 -15.34 34.07 -6.79
CA GLU A 36 -16.23 32.97 -6.45
C GLU A 36 -15.85 32.35 -5.10
N ALA A 37 -16.87 31.90 -4.36
CA ALA A 37 -16.67 31.13 -3.14
C ALA A 37 -16.47 29.64 -3.50
N VAL A 38 -15.31 29.08 -3.13
CA VAL A 38 -15.04 27.66 -3.29
C VAL A 38 -15.62 26.91 -2.09
N ARG A 39 -16.58 26.02 -2.38
CA ARG A 39 -17.22 25.16 -1.37
C ARG A 39 -16.35 23.95 -1.07
N PHE A 40 -16.00 23.77 0.20
CA PHE A 40 -15.30 22.59 0.70
C PHE A 40 -16.30 21.60 1.27
N PHE A 41 -16.23 20.36 0.79
CA PHE A 41 -17.12 19.28 1.20
C PHE A 41 -16.39 18.28 2.12
N SER A 42 -17.01 17.90 3.23
CA SER A 42 -16.64 16.70 3.99
C SER A 42 -17.51 15.55 3.55
N ARG A 43 -16.93 14.36 3.55
CA ARG A 43 -17.68 13.13 3.44
C ARG A 43 -17.68 12.44 4.80
N ARG A 44 -18.79 12.51 5.54
CA ARG A 44 -18.95 11.81 6.83
C ARG A 44 -19.60 10.44 6.65
N LEU A 45 -19.07 9.45 7.37
CA LEU A 45 -19.59 8.09 7.41
C LEU A 45 -20.80 8.04 8.36
N VAL A 46 -22.02 7.97 7.82
CA VAL A 46 -23.26 8.04 8.63
C VAL A 46 -23.58 6.72 9.32
N ARG A 47 -23.27 5.61 8.66
CA ARG A 47 -23.44 4.27 9.22
C ARG A 47 -22.11 3.56 9.14
N PRO A 48 -21.37 3.41 10.26
CA PRO A 48 -20.27 2.47 10.28
C PRO A 48 -20.86 1.11 9.94
N GLY A 49 -20.49 0.57 8.77
CA GLY A 49 -20.83 -0.80 8.43
C GLY A 49 -20.37 -1.71 9.56
N ARG A 50 -21.04 -2.87 9.73
CA ARG A 50 -20.64 -3.84 10.75
C ARG A 50 -19.12 -4.06 10.68
N LEU A 51 -18.44 -3.86 11.82
CA LEU A 51 -16.99 -4.05 11.90
C LEU A 51 -16.67 -5.44 11.35
N ARG A 52 -15.73 -5.48 10.39
CA ARG A 52 -15.30 -6.72 9.77
C ARG A 52 -14.78 -7.63 10.88
N ARG A 53 -15.38 -8.82 11.03
CA ARG A 53 -14.89 -9.84 11.97
C ARG A 53 -13.47 -10.27 11.57
N PHE A 54 -12.64 -10.50 12.59
CA PHE A 54 -11.31 -11.11 12.40
C PHE A 54 -11.43 -12.39 11.59
N SER A 55 -10.63 -12.48 10.54
CA SER A 55 -10.52 -13.66 9.68
C SER A 55 -9.18 -14.36 9.95
N ASN A 56 -9.08 -15.64 9.58
CA ASN A 56 -7.80 -16.37 9.55
C ASN A 56 -6.74 -15.66 8.69
N ARG A 57 -7.17 -14.81 7.74
CA ARG A 57 -6.27 -13.93 6.98
C ARG A 57 -5.58 -12.91 7.89
N ASP A 58 -6.32 -12.30 8.81
CA ASP A 58 -5.83 -11.23 9.67
C ASP A 58 -4.86 -11.78 10.72
N VAL A 59 -5.16 -12.93 11.32
CA VAL A 59 -4.22 -13.63 12.23
C VAL A 59 -2.89 -13.92 11.53
N ARG A 60 -2.95 -14.42 10.28
CA ARG A 60 -1.73 -14.69 9.50
C ARG A 60 -0.96 -13.40 9.18
N GLU A 61 -1.66 -12.33 8.82
CA GLU A 61 -1.02 -11.04 8.53
C GLU A 61 -0.37 -10.47 9.80
N SER A 62 -1.02 -10.57 10.96
CA SER A 62 -0.44 -10.19 12.25
C SER A 62 0.80 -11.01 12.61
N LEU A 63 0.77 -12.33 12.43
CA LEU A 63 1.95 -13.20 12.66
C LEU A 63 3.11 -12.84 11.74
N LEU A 64 2.84 -12.55 10.47
CA LEU A 64 3.85 -12.14 9.51
C LEU A 64 4.47 -10.78 9.87
N LEU A 65 3.65 -9.83 10.32
CA LEU A 65 4.14 -8.53 10.81
C LEU A 65 4.98 -8.70 12.08
N GLY A 66 4.54 -9.51 13.03
CA GLY A 66 5.30 -9.86 14.23
C GLY A 66 6.65 -10.49 13.89
N PHE A 67 6.67 -11.43 12.93
CA PHE A 67 7.90 -12.02 12.42
C PHE A 67 8.86 -10.95 11.86
N PHE A 68 8.38 -10.01 11.05
CA PHE A 68 9.24 -8.95 10.51
C PHE A 68 9.71 -7.95 11.57
N LEU A 69 8.93 -7.69 12.62
CA LEU A 69 9.40 -6.90 13.77
C LEU A 69 10.57 -7.57 14.46
N VAL A 70 10.48 -8.88 14.71
CA VAL A 70 11.60 -9.64 15.31
C VAL A 70 12.82 -9.63 14.40
N VAL A 71 12.64 -9.90 13.10
CA VAL A 71 13.75 -9.88 12.12
C VAL A 71 14.41 -8.51 12.07
N ALA A 72 13.63 -7.43 12.02
CA ALA A 72 14.15 -6.07 11.97
C ALA A 72 14.94 -5.70 13.23
N ALA A 73 14.51 -6.18 14.40
CA ALA A 73 15.17 -5.88 15.67
C ALA A 73 16.44 -6.71 15.91
N THR A 74 16.58 -7.89 15.30
CA THR A 74 17.61 -8.88 15.69
C THR A 74 18.63 -9.22 14.61
N LEU A 75 18.25 -9.16 13.33
CA LEU A 75 19.08 -9.66 12.24
C LEU A 75 19.73 -8.54 11.43
N PRO A 76 20.97 -8.73 10.94
CA PRO A 76 21.67 -7.73 10.16
C PRO A 76 21.00 -7.51 8.80
N LEU A 77 21.11 -6.29 8.25
CA LEU A 77 20.47 -5.89 6.98
C LEU A 77 20.79 -6.85 5.82
N ALA A 78 22.01 -7.40 5.76
CA ALA A 78 22.44 -8.30 4.69
C ALA A 78 21.60 -9.60 4.60
N SER A 79 20.94 -9.99 5.69
CA SER A 79 20.06 -11.16 5.73
C SER A 79 18.65 -10.86 5.20
N TRP A 80 18.22 -9.60 5.24
CA TRP A 80 16.84 -9.20 5.01
C TRP A 80 16.35 -9.54 3.60
N VAL A 81 17.19 -9.33 2.59
CA VAL A 81 16.85 -9.66 1.19
C VAL A 81 16.53 -11.15 1.04
N ARG A 82 17.34 -12.01 1.66
CA ARG A 82 17.13 -13.47 1.64
C ARG A 82 15.85 -13.86 2.37
N ILE A 83 15.59 -13.25 3.53
CA ILE A 83 14.37 -13.50 4.32
C ILE A 83 13.13 -13.11 3.52
N CYS A 84 13.09 -11.91 2.93
CA CYS A 84 11.94 -11.48 2.12
C CYS A 84 11.73 -12.36 0.88
N ALA A 85 12.81 -12.80 0.23
CA ALA A 85 12.75 -13.71 -0.91
C ALA A 85 12.28 -15.12 -0.52
N TRP A 86 12.61 -15.58 0.69
CA TRP A 86 12.09 -16.83 1.22
C TRP A 86 10.61 -16.70 1.60
N SER A 87 10.24 -15.64 2.31
CA SER A 87 8.85 -15.37 2.69
C SER A 87 7.92 -15.23 1.48
N SER A 88 8.39 -14.65 0.37
CA SER A 88 7.60 -14.52 -0.86
C SER A 88 7.28 -15.85 -1.54
N LYS A 89 8.07 -16.89 -1.27
CA LYS A 89 7.81 -18.25 -1.78
C LYS A 89 6.63 -18.91 -1.06
N LEU A 90 6.28 -18.44 0.15
CA LEU A 90 5.13 -18.94 0.88
C LEU A 90 3.87 -18.70 0.05
N ARG A 91 3.25 -19.79 -0.39
CA ARG A 91 2.03 -19.79 -1.21
C ARG A 91 2.22 -19.18 -2.60
N LEU A 92 3.45 -19.20 -3.13
CA LEU A 92 3.75 -18.78 -4.49
C LEU A 92 2.78 -19.40 -5.51
N ARG A 93 2.52 -20.71 -5.41
CA ARG A 93 1.54 -21.42 -6.25
C ARG A 93 0.14 -20.79 -6.22
N ARG A 94 -0.31 -20.32 -5.05
CA ARG A 94 -1.62 -19.67 -4.92
C ARG A 94 -1.61 -18.29 -5.58
N HIS A 95 -0.55 -17.52 -5.40
CA HIS A 95 -0.39 -16.19 -6.01
C HIS A 95 -0.30 -16.29 -7.53
N LEU A 96 0.49 -17.24 -8.05
CA LEU A 96 0.56 -17.53 -9.48
C LEU A 96 -0.80 -17.95 -10.05
N ARG A 97 -1.58 -18.74 -9.31
CA ARG A 97 -2.91 -19.13 -9.81
C ARG A 97 -3.93 -18.00 -9.80
N LYS A 98 -3.89 -17.10 -8.81
CA LYS A 98 -4.97 -16.12 -8.56
C LYS A 98 -4.68 -14.72 -9.03
N ASP A 99 -3.45 -14.26 -8.81
CA ASP A 99 -3.10 -12.84 -8.93
C ASP A 99 -2.26 -12.58 -10.19
N PHE A 100 -1.44 -13.56 -10.60
CA PHE A 100 -0.53 -13.44 -11.74
C PHE A 100 -1.21 -13.17 -13.08
N PRO A 101 -2.35 -13.80 -13.50
CA PRO A 101 -2.94 -13.52 -14.80
C PRO A 101 -3.31 -12.04 -15.00
N ARG A 102 -3.87 -11.42 -13.95
CA ARG A 102 -4.20 -9.98 -13.96
C ARG A 102 -2.94 -9.13 -14.03
N TYR A 103 -1.93 -9.51 -13.26
CA TYR A 103 -0.65 -8.81 -13.24
C TYR A 103 0.06 -8.87 -14.60
N ALA A 104 0.18 -10.07 -15.17
CA ALA A 104 0.84 -10.29 -16.45
C ALA A 104 0.18 -9.51 -17.59
N ALA A 105 -1.16 -9.46 -17.63
CA ALA A 105 -1.89 -8.65 -18.60
C ALA A 105 -1.56 -7.16 -18.47
N ALA A 106 -1.52 -6.63 -17.24
CA ALA A 106 -1.18 -5.22 -17.00
C ALA A 106 0.28 -4.90 -17.36
N VAL A 107 1.22 -5.79 -17.03
CA VAL A 107 2.64 -5.58 -17.36
C VAL A 107 2.86 -5.62 -18.87
N ARG A 108 2.25 -6.59 -19.58
CA ARG A 108 2.35 -6.66 -21.05
C ARG A 108 1.74 -5.46 -21.74
N ALA A 109 0.67 -4.89 -21.20
CA ALA A 109 0.07 -3.67 -21.74
C ALA A 109 1.00 -2.45 -21.66
N VAL A 110 1.93 -2.41 -20.69
CA VAL A 110 2.86 -1.29 -20.49
C VAL A 110 4.21 -1.54 -21.17
N PHE A 111 4.75 -2.76 -21.04
CA PHE A 111 6.11 -3.09 -21.47
C PHE A 111 6.18 -3.98 -22.73
N GLY A 112 5.03 -4.40 -23.26
CA GLY A 112 4.96 -5.36 -24.36
C GLY A 112 5.22 -6.82 -23.94
N ASP A 113 5.23 -7.72 -24.93
CA ASP A 113 5.30 -9.17 -24.70
C ASP A 113 6.72 -9.72 -24.49
N GLY A 114 7.76 -8.92 -24.73
CA GLY A 114 9.17 -9.34 -24.60
C GLY A 114 9.69 -9.46 -23.17
N VAL A 115 8.85 -9.24 -22.16
CA VAL A 115 9.26 -9.18 -20.75
C VAL A 115 8.88 -10.46 -20.00
N ASP A 116 9.80 -10.95 -19.17
CA ASP A 116 9.51 -12.02 -18.21
C ASP A 116 8.61 -11.53 -17.08
N THR A 117 7.31 -11.56 -17.34
CA THR A 117 6.29 -11.13 -16.37
C THR A 117 6.26 -11.99 -15.11
N GLU A 118 6.68 -13.25 -15.16
CA GLU A 118 6.69 -14.14 -14.00
C GLU A 118 7.86 -13.79 -13.07
N ALA A 119 9.05 -13.54 -13.61
CA ALA A 119 10.19 -13.04 -12.82
C ALA A 119 9.85 -11.71 -12.16
N LEU A 120 9.24 -10.77 -12.90
CA LEU A 120 8.78 -9.50 -12.34
C LEU A 120 7.74 -9.70 -11.23
N PHE A 121 6.80 -10.64 -11.41
CA PHE A 121 5.79 -10.93 -10.38
C PHE A 121 6.41 -11.52 -9.11
N LYS A 122 7.37 -12.44 -9.24
CA LYS A 122 8.14 -12.97 -8.09
C LYS A 122 8.93 -11.85 -7.38
N GLY A 123 9.52 -10.94 -8.15
CA GLY A 123 10.17 -9.74 -7.65
C GLY A 123 9.22 -8.84 -6.87
N LEU A 124 8.01 -8.61 -7.39
CA LEU A 124 6.96 -7.84 -6.73
C LEU A 124 6.56 -8.46 -5.38
N LEU A 125 6.35 -9.79 -5.33
CA LEU A 125 6.02 -10.47 -4.07
C LEU A 125 7.12 -10.29 -3.02
N ALA A 126 8.39 -10.41 -3.41
CA ALA A 126 9.51 -10.13 -2.51
C ALA A 126 9.58 -8.65 -2.09
N ALA A 127 9.28 -7.72 -3.01
CA ALA A 127 9.26 -6.29 -2.73
C ALA A 127 8.16 -5.91 -1.72
N VAL A 128 7.00 -6.58 -1.75
CA VAL A 128 5.94 -6.39 -0.74
C VAL A 128 6.43 -6.76 0.66
N HIS A 129 7.11 -7.90 0.81
CA HIS A 129 7.71 -8.29 2.09
C HIS A 129 8.83 -7.35 2.52
N ARG A 130 9.65 -6.87 1.57
CA ARG A 130 10.68 -5.87 1.84
C ARG A 130 10.07 -4.58 2.38
N ARG A 131 8.97 -4.10 1.79
CA ARG A 131 8.23 -2.93 2.29
C ARG A 131 7.79 -3.11 3.74
N GLN A 132 7.21 -4.26 4.07
CA GLN A 132 6.77 -4.57 5.44
C GLN A 132 7.94 -4.58 6.42
N LEU A 133 9.08 -5.15 6.00
CA LEU A 133 10.29 -5.19 6.84
C LEU A 133 10.91 -3.81 7.03
N LEU A 134 10.94 -2.94 6.01
CA LEU A 134 11.40 -1.56 6.16
C LEU A 134 10.51 -0.75 7.12
N LEU A 135 9.20 -0.98 7.10
CA LEU A 135 8.29 -0.39 8.08
C LEU A 135 8.57 -0.92 9.50
N ALA A 136 8.81 -2.21 9.64
CA ALA A 136 9.19 -2.81 10.93
C ALA A 136 10.52 -2.25 11.46
N ALA A 137 11.50 -2.06 10.58
CA ALA A 137 12.78 -1.42 10.90
C ALA A 137 12.59 0.04 11.35
N HIS A 138 11.71 0.78 10.67
CA HIS A 138 11.37 2.15 11.07
C HIS A 138 10.73 2.21 12.47
N ILE A 139 9.87 1.25 12.81
CA ILE A 139 9.19 1.18 14.11
C ILE A 139 10.15 0.74 15.22
N THR A 140 11.01 -0.25 14.95
CA THR A 140 11.96 -0.79 15.95
C THR A 140 13.12 0.15 16.22
N GLY A 141 13.48 1.01 15.26
CA GLY A 141 14.55 2.00 15.42
C GLY A 141 15.96 1.41 15.55
N HIS A 142 16.12 0.09 15.44
CA HIS A 142 17.38 -0.60 15.71
C HIS A 142 18.19 -0.80 14.42
N GLY A 143 19.44 -0.33 14.41
CA GLY A 143 20.44 -0.66 13.39
C GLY A 143 20.16 -0.18 11.96
N TRP A 144 19.04 0.52 11.73
CA TRP A 144 18.61 0.94 10.40
C TRP A 144 18.48 2.46 10.27
N SER A 145 19.51 3.08 9.69
CA SER A 145 19.52 4.50 9.34
C SER A 145 19.88 4.65 7.85
N PRO A 146 18.89 4.59 6.93
CA PRO A 146 19.16 4.81 5.52
C PRO A 146 19.60 6.25 5.28
N GLU A 147 20.65 6.42 4.50
CA GLU A 147 20.95 7.70 3.87
C GLU A 147 19.93 7.94 2.75
N ILE A 148 19.23 9.07 2.80
CA ILE A 148 18.23 9.44 1.80
C ILE A 148 18.73 10.68 1.08
N ARG A 149 19.04 10.51 -0.21
CA ARG A 149 19.38 11.61 -1.11
C ARG A 149 18.15 11.99 -1.93
N LEU A 150 17.83 13.28 -1.96
CA LEU A 150 16.79 13.83 -2.82
C LEU A 150 17.43 14.50 -4.04
N GLU A 151 16.97 14.12 -5.22
CA GLU A 151 17.43 14.69 -6.50
C GLU A 151 16.29 15.50 -7.12
N GLY A 152 16.62 16.62 -7.80
CA GLY A 152 15.63 17.47 -8.47
C GLY A 152 14.82 18.39 -7.54
N LEU A 153 15.34 18.68 -6.33
CA LEU A 153 14.66 19.46 -5.30
C LEU A 153 14.62 20.98 -5.59
N GLU A 154 15.37 21.43 -6.58
CA GLU A 154 15.48 22.82 -7.02
C GLU A 154 14.12 23.37 -7.46
N GLY A 155 13.37 22.58 -8.25
CA GLY A 155 12.05 22.95 -8.74
C GLY A 155 11.02 23.11 -7.62
N LEU A 156 11.07 22.23 -6.61
CA LEU A 156 10.22 22.30 -5.43
C LEU A 156 10.53 23.57 -4.62
N ARG A 157 11.82 23.84 -4.35
CA ARG A 157 12.24 25.04 -3.62
C ARG A 157 11.81 26.32 -4.35
N ALA A 158 12.00 26.38 -5.66
CA ALA A 158 11.62 27.53 -6.46
C ALA A 158 10.10 27.78 -6.45
N ALA A 159 9.27 26.72 -6.49
CA ALA A 159 7.82 26.84 -6.40
C ALA A 159 7.37 27.38 -5.03
N LEU A 160 7.97 26.87 -3.95
CA LEU A 160 7.68 27.32 -2.58
C LEU A 160 8.11 28.77 -2.34
N GLN A 161 9.31 29.16 -2.80
CA GLN A 161 9.80 30.55 -2.69
C GLN A 161 8.89 31.56 -3.41
N ARG A 162 8.24 31.13 -4.50
CA ARG A 162 7.28 31.96 -5.25
C ARG A 162 5.88 32.00 -4.62
N GLY A 163 5.68 31.41 -3.44
CA GLY A 163 4.39 31.42 -2.74
C GLY A 163 3.30 30.56 -3.40
N ARG A 164 3.65 29.70 -4.35
CA ARG A 164 2.66 28.92 -5.14
C ARG A 164 2.19 27.64 -4.45
N GLY A 165 2.85 27.25 -3.37
CA GLY A 165 2.70 25.91 -2.78
C GLY A 165 3.24 24.80 -3.71
N ALA A 166 3.11 23.55 -3.27
CA ALA A 166 3.52 22.39 -4.05
C ALA A 166 2.66 21.17 -3.73
N ILE A 167 2.41 20.34 -4.76
CA ILE A 167 1.77 19.04 -4.61
C ILE A 167 2.81 17.98 -4.96
N ILE A 168 3.11 17.09 -4.01
CA ILE A 168 4.05 16.00 -4.22
C ILE A 168 3.26 14.72 -4.50
N TRP A 169 3.34 14.23 -5.73
CA TRP A 169 2.76 12.95 -6.11
C TRP A 169 3.77 11.82 -5.89
N CYS A 170 3.45 10.89 -5.00
CA CYS A 170 4.29 9.73 -4.70
C CYS A 170 3.58 8.44 -5.11
N ASP A 171 4.19 7.64 -5.97
CA ASP A 171 3.72 6.29 -6.25
C ASP A 171 4.04 5.33 -5.08
N GLN A 172 3.36 4.17 -5.05
CA GLN A 172 3.47 3.16 -4.01
C GLN A 172 4.75 2.32 -4.11
N PHE A 173 5.91 2.97 -4.02
CA PHE A 173 7.20 2.30 -3.97
C PHE A 173 7.43 1.57 -2.63
N THR A 174 8.36 0.61 -2.64
CA THR A 174 8.70 -0.22 -1.47
C THR A 174 9.08 0.59 -0.23
N ALA A 175 9.76 1.73 -0.40
CA ALA A 175 10.22 2.59 0.69
C ALA A 175 9.40 3.89 0.84
N GLN A 176 8.28 4.05 0.11
CA GLN A 176 7.52 5.31 0.02
C GLN A 176 7.23 5.92 1.40
N THR A 177 6.70 5.13 2.33
CA THR A 177 6.32 5.62 3.67
C THR A 177 7.52 6.11 4.47
N VAL A 178 8.71 5.54 4.28
CA VAL A 178 9.91 5.97 5.00
C VAL A 178 10.48 7.23 4.36
N ILE A 179 10.55 7.28 3.02
CA ILE A 179 11.02 8.46 2.28
C ILE A 179 10.11 9.66 2.59
N GLY A 180 8.79 9.48 2.48
CA GLY A 180 7.84 10.56 2.72
C GLY A 180 7.74 11.04 4.17
N LYS A 181 8.29 10.29 5.16
CA LYS A 181 8.36 10.75 6.55
C LYS A 181 9.71 11.35 6.94
N ARG A 182 10.78 10.96 6.26
CA ARG A 182 12.15 11.34 6.63
C ARG A 182 12.76 12.38 5.71
N ALA A 183 12.26 12.52 4.48
CA ALA A 183 12.87 13.35 3.46
C ALA A 183 11.93 14.43 2.91
N LEU A 184 10.61 14.21 2.97
CA LEU A 184 9.58 15.20 2.64
C LEU A 184 9.02 15.81 3.92
#